data_AF-A0AA42QCE6-F1
#
_entry.id   AF-A0AA42QCE6-F1
#
_cell.length_a   1.000
_cell.length_b   1.000
_cell.length_c   1.000
_cell.angle_alpha   90.00
_cell.angle_beta   90.00
_cell.angle_gamma   90.00
#
_symmetry.space_group_name_H-M   'P 1'
#
loop_
_entity.id
_entity.type
_entity.pdbx_description
1 polymer ?
#
loop_
_entity_poly.entity_id
_entity_poly.type
_entity_poly.pdbx_seq_one_letter_code
_entity_poly.pdbx_strand_id
1 'polypeptide(L)'
;MIAVPESLPDDPILLKHLLLLASEQAAAKDARIEQLQEQVALLRHKLFSPKSERSPEDADSPQLAMFNEVEELIEAPAAEPAEAEEVVAPVKHRGKRKPLPANLPRVEVIHELPEHERTCACGACKQVIGEETSEQLEIIPMQVRVIRHIRKTYACKACETAPVTADKPAQLIEKSLASPSVLAMLLTTKYADGIERDLKDADHNERLDVRQQRSQPLIDQLKAWLDKTQPQVAGQTALGKAVNYLAGNWSRLVRYIEGGHLPIDNNRAENAIRPFVIGRKNWLFSDTPKGATASAQIYSLIETAKANGQEPYAWLRHILERLPTASSVEDYEAATHRVQQAIAL
;
A
#
# COMPACT_ATOMS: atom_id res chain seq x y z
N MET A 1 -18.80 -16.72 -30.50
CA MET A 1 -18.25 -17.45 -31.66
C MET A 1 -19.40 -17.71 -32.63
N ILE A 2 -19.44 -16.99 -33.74
CA ILE A 2 -20.42 -17.27 -34.80
C ILE A 2 -19.88 -18.49 -35.55
N ALA A 3 -20.60 -19.61 -35.49
CA ALA A 3 -20.29 -20.78 -36.30
C ALA A 3 -20.58 -20.41 -37.76
N VAL A 4 -19.53 -20.11 -38.52
CA VAL A 4 -19.63 -19.95 -39.98
C VAL A 4 -19.75 -21.37 -40.55
N PRO A 5 -20.84 -21.72 -41.25
CA PRO A 5 -20.94 -23.04 -41.87
C PRO A 5 -19.79 -23.24 -42.87
N GLU A 6 -19.11 -24.38 -42.80
CA GLU A 6 -17.87 -24.67 -43.54
C GLU A 6 -18.06 -24.77 -45.07
N SER A 7 -19.28 -24.70 -45.58
CA SER A 7 -19.54 -24.55 -47.02
C SER A 7 -20.71 -23.59 -47.26
N LEU A 8 -20.45 -22.56 -48.08
CA LEU A 8 -21.46 -21.65 -48.59
C LEU A 8 -22.07 -22.28 -49.86
N PRO A 9 -23.40 -22.19 -50.06
CA PRO A 9 -24.03 -22.70 -51.29
C PRO A 9 -23.54 -21.93 -52.55
N ASP A 10 -23.21 -22.65 -53.62
CA ASP A 10 -22.71 -22.07 -54.90
C ASP A 10 -23.81 -21.38 -55.74
N ASP A 11 -25.08 -21.48 -55.32
CA ASP A 11 -26.19 -20.80 -55.99
C ASP A 11 -26.22 -19.30 -55.60
N PRO A 12 -26.02 -18.37 -56.56
CA PRO A 12 -25.98 -16.94 -56.29
C PRO A 12 -27.32 -16.39 -55.78
N ILE A 13 -28.45 -17.06 -56.02
CA ILE A 13 -29.75 -16.64 -55.50
C ILE A 13 -29.85 -16.97 -54.01
N LEU A 14 -29.45 -18.19 -53.64
CA LEU A 14 -29.46 -18.66 -52.26
C LEU A 14 -28.46 -17.88 -51.39
N LEU A 15 -27.30 -17.53 -51.93
CA LEU A 15 -26.30 -16.70 -51.25
C LEU A 15 -26.79 -15.28 -50.97
N LYS A 16 -27.51 -14.66 -51.92
CA LYS A 16 -28.14 -13.33 -51.74
C LYS A 16 -29.20 -13.35 -50.64
N HIS A 17 -30.00 -14.41 -50.58
CA HIS A 17 -31.02 -14.56 -49.53
C HIS A 17 -30.38 -14.73 -48.14
N LEU A 18 -29.30 -15.52 -48.03
CA LEU A 18 -28.55 -15.67 -46.77
C LEU A 18 -27.90 -14.35 -46.30
N LEU A 19 -27.37 -13.54 -47.23
CA LEU A 19 -26.82 -12.22 -46.93
C LEU A 19 -27.88 -11.25 -46.39
N LEU A 20 -29.07 -11.25 -46.99
CA LEU A 20 -30.22 -10.47 -46.50
C LEU A 20 -30.61 -10.88 -45.08
N LEU A 21 -30.79 -12.18 -44.83
CA LEU A 21 -31.11 -12.70 -43.49
C LEU A 21 -30.01 -12.39 -42.47
N ALA A 22 -28.74 -12.52 -42.84
CA ALA A 22 -27.62 -12.19 -41.96
C ALA A 22 -27.56 -10.70 -41.64
N SER A 23 -27.86 -9.83 -42.61
CA SER A 23 -27.96 -8.37 -42.41
C SER A 23 -29.12 -8.01 -41.49
N GLU A 24 -30.27 -8.66 -41.63
CA GLU A 24 -31.41 -8.48 -40.72
C GLU A 24 -31.09 -8.94 -39.29
N GLN A 25 -30.41 -10.07 -39.14
CA GLN A 25 -29.95 -10.57 -37.84
C GLN A 25 -28.88 -9.69 -37.19
N ALA A 26 -27.97 -9.11 -37.99
CA ALA A 26 -26.99 -8.15 -37.50
C ALA A 26 -27.69 -6.88 -36.98
N ALA A 27 -28.61 -6.32 -37.75
CA ALA A 27 -29.40 -5.15 -37.35
C ALA A 27 -30.20 -5.42 -36.05
N ALA A 28 -30.80 -6.60 -35.92
CA ALA A 28 -31.53 -6.98 -34.71
C ALA A 28 -30.61 -7.12 -33.48
N LYS A 29 -29.38 -7.62 -33.66
CA LYS A 29 -28.38 -7.71 -32.57
C LYS A 29 -27.85 -6.34 -32.17
N ASP A 30 -27.62 -5.45 -33.14
CA ASP A 30 -27.15 -4.09 -32.87
C ASP A 30 -28.19 -3.30 -32.07
N ALA A 31 -29.47 -3.39 -32.45
CA ALA A 31 -30.57 -2.80 -31.66
C ALA A 31 -30.63 -3.37 -30.23
N ARG A 32 -30.34 -4.67 -30.05
CA ARG A 32 -30.30 -5.28 -28.72
C ARG A 32 -29.10 -4.82 -27.90
N ILE A 33 -27.95 -4.61 -28.53
CA ILE A 33 -26.75 -4.07 -27.88
C ILE A 33 -27.01 -2.66 -27.39
N GLU A 34 -27.62 -1.81 -28.21
CA GLU A 34 -27.99 -0.44 -27.85
C GLU A 34 -28.92 -0.42 -26.62
N GLN A 35 -29.98 -1.25 -26.64
CA GLN A 35 -30.88 -1.38 -25.50
C GLN A 35 -30.17 -1.85 -24.22
N LEU A 36 -29.23 -2.79 -24.33
CA LEU A 36 -28.46 -3.28 -23.18
C LEU A 36 -27.48 -2.22 -22.67
N GLN A 37 -26.87 -1.43 -23.57
CA GLN A 37 -25.99 -0.32 -23.21
C GLN A 37 -26.76 0.77 -22.45
N GLU A 38 -27.98 1.12 -22.89
CA GLU A 38 -28.87 2.04 -22.18
C GLU A 38 -29.23 1.53 -20.78
N GLN A 39 -29.57 0.25 -20.65
CA GLN A 39 -29.86 -0.36 -19.35
C GLN A 39 -28.65 -0.31 -18.41
N VAL A 40 -27.45 -0.60 -18.93
CA VAL A 40 -26.21 -0.53 -18.14
C VAL A 40 -25.89 0.91 -17.74
N ALA A 41 -26.09 1.88 -18.63
CA ALA A 41 -25.90 3.29 -18.32
C ALA A 41 -26.87 3.75 -17.21
N LEU A 42 -28.14 3.36 -17.29
CA LEU A 42 -29.15 3.67 -16.27
C LEU A 42 -28.82 3.02 -14.92
N LEU A 43 -28.37 1.76 -14.90
CA LEU A 43 -27.94 1.09 -13.67
C LEU A 43 -26.70 1.74 -13.06
N ARG A 44 -25.72 2.13 -13.87
CA ARG A 44 -24.53 2.85 -13.41
C ARG A 44 -24.90 4.21 -12.82
N HIS A 45 -25.81 4.95 -13.45
CA HIS A 45 -26.34 6.19 -12.91
C HIS A 45 -27.02 5.95 -11.55
N LYS A 46 -27.88 4.94 -11.43
CA LYS A 46 -28.53 4.61 -10.15
C LYS A 46 -27.55 4.23 -9.03
N LEU A 47 -26.49 3.48 -9.35
CA LEU A 47 -25.52 3.01 -8.37
C LEU A 47 -24.50 4.08 -7.97
N PHE A 48 -24.11 4.96 -8.89
CA PHE A 48 -22.95 5.85 -8.72
C PHE A 48 -23.27 7.35 -8.85
N SER A 49 -24.54 7.76 -9.02
CA SER A 49 -24.86 9.19 -9.08
C SER A 49 -24.69 9.89 -7.73
N PRO A 50 -24.27 11.17 -7.76
CA PRO A 50 -24.23 12.03 -6.59
C PRO A 50 -25.58 12.08 -5.86
N LYS A 51 -25.56 12.20 -4.52
CA LYS A 51 -26.77 12.21 -3.69
C LYS A 51 -27.81 13.26 -4.09
N SER A 52 -27.38 14.37 -4.69
CA SER A 52 -28.24 15.46 -5.17
C SER A 52 -29.13 15.08 -6.36
N GLU A 53 -28.82 14.00 -7.07
CA GLU A 53 -29.53 13.57 -8.28
C GLU A 53 -30.33 12.27 -8.08
N ARG A 54 -30.32 11.71 -6.87
CA ARG A 54 -31.10 10.51 -6.54
C ARG A 54 -32.55 10.87 -6.27
N SER A 55 -33.47 10.18 -6.94
CA SER A 55 -34.90 10.31 -6.63
C SER A 55 -35.20 9.65 -5.28
N PRO A 56 -36.17 10.16 -4.49
CA PRO A 56 -36.54 9.54 -3.20
C PRO A 56 -37.02 8.09 -3.33
N GLU A 57 -37.46 7.69 -4.52
CA GLU A 57 -38.02 6.37 -4.82
C GLU A 57 -36.93 5.30 -4.99
N ASP A 58 -35.68 5.69 -5.27
CA ASP A 58 -34.55 4.77 -5.46
C ASP A 58 -33.85 4.37 -4.14
N ALA A 59 -34.15 5.05 -3.03
CA ALA A 59 -33.53 4.80 -1.73
C ALA A 59 -34.00 3.50 -1.04
N ASP A 60 -35.19 3.00 -1.39
CA ASP A 60 -35.84 1.86 -0.73
C ASP A 60 -35.59 0.49 -1.39
N SER A 61 -34.67 0.41 -2.37
CA SER A 61 -34.29 -0.88 -2.96
C SER A 61 -33.36 -1.68 -2.01
N PRO A 62 -33.76 -2.86 -1.50
CA PRO A 62 -32.99 -3.61 -0.49
C PRO A 62 -31.58 -4.01 -0.93
N GLN A 63 -31.32 -4.07 -2.24
CA GLN A 63 -30.00 -4.39 -2.79
C GLN A 63 -29.03 -3.20 -2.80
N LEU A 64 -29.51 -1.95 -2.84
CA LEU A 64 -28.62 -0.76 -2.84
C LEU A 64 -28.14 -0.39 -1.43
N ALA A 65 -28.91 -0.72 -0.40
CA ALA A 65 -28.50 -0.55 1.00
C ALA A 65 -27.24 -1.37 1.35
N MET A 66 -27.01 -2.51 0.67
CA MET A 66 -25.82 -3.35 0.90
C MET A 66 -24.50 -2.75 0.41
N PHE A 67 -24.53 -1.73 -0.46
CA PHE A 67 -23.31 -1.15 -1.06
C PHE A 67 -23.02 0.28 -0.57
N ASN A 68 -23.91 0.90 0.21
CA ASN A 68 -23.78 2.28 0.69
C ASN A 68 -23.21 2.43 2.12
N GLU A 69 -22.82 1.34 2.80
CA GLU A 69 -22.28 1.41 4.18
C GLU A 69 -21.04 2.30 4.32
N VAL A 70 -20.29 2.52 3.22
CA VAL A 70 -19.05 3.32 3.24
C VAL A 70 -19.32 4.83 3.27
N GLU A 71 -20.38 5.31 2.63
CA GLU A 71 -20.75 6.74 2.63
C GLU A 71 -21.50 7.16 3.89
N GLU A 72 -22.27 6.25 4.49
CA GLU A 72 -23.00 6.50 5.75
C GLU A 72 -22.06 6.70 6.94
N LEU A 73 -20.83 6.16 6.87
CA LEU A 73 -19.77 6.40 7.85
C LEU A 73 -19.07 7.75 7.70
N ILE A 74 -19.23 8.43 6.56
CA ILE A 74 -18.59 9.72 6.25
C ILE A 74 -19.47 10.90 6.66
N GLU A 75 -20.80 10.73 6.64
CA GLU A 75 -21.77 11.78 6.98
C GLU A 75 -22.41 11.58 8.37
N ALA A 76 -21.60 11.64 9.42
CA ALA A 76 -22.14 12.03 10.73
C ALA A 76 -22.22 13.58 10.75
N PRO A 77 -23.40 14.20 10.94
CA PRO A 77 -23.52 15.65 10.87
C PRO A 77 -22.77 16.30 12.04
N ALA A 78 -21.90 17.26 11.71
CA ALA A 78 -21.37 18.22 12.66
C ALA A 78 -22.50 19.14 13.11
N ALA A 79 -22.97 18.97 14.35
CA ALA A 79 -23.92 19.88 14.97
C ALA A 79 -23.22 21.22 15.30
N GLU A 80 -23.80 22.33 14.84
CA GLU A 80 -23.40 23.68 15.20
C GLU A 80 -23.65 23.94 16.70
N PRO A 81 -22.75 24.67 17.41
CA PRO A 81 -22.96 25.00 18.81
C PRO A 81 -23.91 26.20 18.95
N ALA A 82 -25.06 25.98 19.58
CA ALA A 82 -25.86 27.03 20.20
C ALA A 82 -25.21 27.45 21.52
N GLU A 83 -25.10 28.75 21.74
CA GLU A 83 -24.67 29.37 23.00
C GLU A 83 -25.66 29.00 24.13
N ALA A 84 -25.15 28.42 25.23
CA ALA A 84 -25.86 28.33 26.49
C ALA A 84 -24.88 28.16 27.67
N GLU A 85 -25.26 28.78 28.78
CA GLU A 85 -24.52 29.11 30.00
C GLU A 85 -23.89 27.93 30.77
N GLU A 86 -22.94 28.30 31.63
CA GLU A 86 -22.25 27.44 32.59
C GLU A 86 -23.21 26.64 33.50
N VAL A 87 -23.15 25.31 33.39
CA VAL A 87 -23.35 24.41 34.52
C VAL A 87 -22.33 23.28 34.41
N VAL A 88 -21.44 23.14 35.40
CA VAL A 88 -20.43 22.07 35.45
C VAL A 88 -21.12 20.72 35.65
N ALA A 89 -21.53 20.10 34.54
CA ALA A 89 -22.06 18.75 34.55
C ALA A 89 -20.94 17.74 34.83
N PRO A 90 -21.19 16.67 35.61
CA PRO A 90 -20.21 15.63 35.84
C PRO A 90 -19.81 14.98 34.51
N VAL A 91 -18.50 14.88 34.28
CA VAL A 91 -17.91 14.30 33.06
C VAL A 91 -18.49 12.90 32.83
N LYS A 92 -19.29 12.74 31.77
CA LYS A 92 -19.80 11.43 31.36
C LYS A 92 -18.61 10.49 31.18
N HIS A 93 -18.51 9.45 32.01
CA HIS A 93 -17.53 8.38 31.81
C HIS A 93 -17.74 7.80 30.41
N ARG A 94 -16.75 7.94 29.53
CA ARG A 94 -16.78 7.36 28.18
C ARG A 94 -17.08 5.87 28.30
N GLY A 95 -18.11 5.40 27.61
CA GLY A 95 -18.53 4.00 27.61
C GLY A 95 -17.41 3.04 27.22
N LYS A 96 -17.58 1.75 27.54
CA LYS A 96 -16.62 0.70 27.18
C LYS A 96 -16.41 0.67 25.66
N ARG A 97 -15.15 0.67 25.22
CA ARG A 97 -14.80 0.59 23.80
C ARG A 97 -15.29 -0.74 23.22
N LYS A 98 -15.79 -0.72 21.98
CA LYS A 98 -16.12 -1.94 21.24
C LYS A 98 -14.85 -2.79 21.01
N PRO A 99 -14.94 -4.12 21.10
CA PRO A 99 -13.80 -5.01 20.85
C PRO A 99 -13.40 -4.99 19.37
N LEU A 100 -12.17 -5.43 19.08
CA LEU A 100 -11.68 -5.54 17.71
C LEU A 100 -12.44 -6.63 16.94
N PRO A 101 -12.59 -6.50 15.62
CA PRO A 101 -13.35 -7.46 14.80
C PRO A 101 -12.88 -8.91 14.97
N ALA A 102 -13.84 -9.84 14.99
CA ALA A 102 -13.55 -11.27 15.20
C ALA A 102 -12.85 -11.92 14.00
N ASN A 103 -13.08 -11.41 12.79
CA ASN A 103 -12.54 -11.92 11.53
C ASN A 103 -11.04 -11.65 11.33
N LEU A 104 -10.42 -10.77 12.14
CA LEU A 104 -8.98 -10.52 12.02
C LEU A 104 -8.15 -11.65 12.67
N PRO A 105 -7.06 -12.09 12.03
CA PRO A 105 -6.19 -13.12 12.59
C PRO A 105 -5.57 -12.64 13.90
N ARG A 106 -5.57 -13.50 14.92
CA ARG A 106 -5.01 -13.21 16.25
C ARG A 106 -3.69 -13.96 16.45
N VAL A 107 -2.66 -13.23 16.88
CA VAL A 107 -1.36 -13.79 17.27
C VAL A 107 -1.20 -13.60 18.78
N GLU A 108 -0.99 -14.69 19.49
CA GLU A 108 -0.88 -14.68 20.94
C GLU A 108 0.58 -14.50 21.37
N VAL A 109 0.81 -13.49 22.21
CA VAL A 109 2.12 -13.23 22.81
C VAL A 109 1.98 -13.40 24.32
N ILE A 110 2.58 -14.48 24.82
CA ILE A 110 2.50 -14.85 26.24
C ILE A 110 3.65 -14.18 26.98
N HIS A 111 3.31 -13.40 28.01
CA HIS A 111 4.26 -12.81 28.94
C HIS A 111 4.27 -13.63 30.22
N GLU A 112 5.42 -14.23 30.52
CA GLU A 112 5.64 -15.02 31.72
C GLU A 112 6.58 -14.30 32.68
N LEU A 113 6.47 -14.59 33.98
CA LEU A 113 7.47 -14.11 34.93
C LEU A 113 8.85 -14.73 34.61
N PRO A 114 9.94 -13.99 34.81
CA PRO A 114 11.29 -14.54 34.68
C PRO A 114 11.52 -15.64 35.71
N GLU A 115 12.35 -16.63 35.37
CA GLU A 115 12.50 -17.87 36.15
C GLU A 115 12.87 -17.63 37.63
N HIS A 116 13.69 -16.62 37.91
CA HIS A 116 14.12 -16.29 39.26
C HIS A 116 12.99 -15.74 40.15
N GLU A 117 11.96 -15.11 39.57
CA GLU A 117 10.80 -14.58 40.31
C GLU A 117 9.70 -15.63 40.50
N ARG A 118 9.81 -16.79 39.82
CA ARG A 118 8.90 -17.92 39.98
C ARG A 118 9.15 -18.66 41.28
N THR A 119 10.34 -18.56 41.87
CA THR A 119 10.63 -19.14 43.18
C THR A 119 10.13 -18.21 44.27
N CYS A 120 9.25 -18.72 45.14
CA CYS A 120 8.77 -17.96 46.28
C CYS A 120 9.80 -17.96 47.43
N ALA A 121 9.72 -16.97 48.31
CA ALA A 121 10.55 -16.90 49.52
C ALA A 121 10.40 -18.14 50.42
N CYS A 122 9.25 -18.83 50.36
CA CYS A 122 9.01 -20.07 51.10
C CYS A 122 9.60 -21.34 50.43
N GLY A 123 10.39 -21.19 49.35
CA GLY A 123 11.05 -22.29 48.64
C GLY A 123 10.17 -23.03 47.63
N ALA A 124 8.86 -22.79 47.63
CA ALA A 124 7.92 -23.35 46.67
C ALA A 124 7.90 -22.56 45.34
N CYS A 125 7.64 -23.25 44.23
CA CYS A 125 7.47 -22.63 42.91
C CYS A 125 6.05 -22.06 42.77
N LYS A 126 5.95 -20.79 42.35
CA LYS A 126 4.67 -20.13 42.06
C LYS A 126 4.00 -20.79 40.86
N GLN A 127 2.69 -21.02 40.95
CA GLN A 127 1.88 -21.61 39.88
C GLN A 127 1.03 -20.54 39.20
N VAL A 128 0.69 -20.75 37.94
CA VAL A 128 -0.23 -19.87 37.18
C VAL A 128 -1.65 -20.03 37.76
N ILE A 129 -2.30 -18.91 38.08
CA ILE A 129 -3.65 -18.85 38.66
C ILE A 129 -4.65 -18.22 37.70
N GLY A 130 -4.22 -17.23 36.93
CA GLY A 130 -5.07 -16.54 35.99
C GLY A 130 -4.30 -15.91 34.84
N GLU A 131 -5.06 -15.38 33.89
CA GLU A 131 -4.53 -14.77 32.69
C GLU A 131 -5.25 -13.45 32.44
N GLU A 132 -4.48 -12.38 32.25
CA GLU A 132 -5.01 -11.10 31.82
C GLU A 132 -4.70 -10.89 30.35
N THR A 133 -5.74 -10.65 29.54
CA THR A 133 -5.59 -10.46 28.09
C THR A 133 -5.78 -9.00 27.70
N SER A 134 -4.93 -8.53 26.78
CA SER A 134 -5.10 -7.23 26.12
C SER A 134 -4.87 -7.37 24.63
N GLU A 135 -5.72 -6.72 23.83
CA GLU A 135 -5.66 -6.79 22.38
C GLU A 135 -5.13 -5.47 21.80
N GLN A 136 -4.26 -5.59 20.80
CA GLN A 136 -3.74 -4.47 20.00
C GLN A 136 -3.82 -4.82 18.52
N LEU A 137 -4.17 -3.83 17.70
CA LEU A 137 -4.08 -3.90 16.25
C LEU A 137 -2.63 -3.73 15.85
N GLU A 138 -2.12 -4.65 15.03
CA GLU A 138 -0.81 -4.58 14.41
C GLU A 138 -0.95 -4.60 12.90
N ILE A 139 -0.18 -3.72 12.25
CA ILE A 139 -0.09 -3.65 10.80
C ILE A 139 1.32 -4.05 10.41
N ILE A 140 1.40 -5.16 9.70
CA ILE A 140 2.55 -5.54 8.89
C ILE A 140 2.19 -5.11 7.46
N PRO A 141 3.11 -4.58 6.64
CA PRO A 141 2.78 -4.24 5.25
C PRO A 141 1.97 -5.37 4.57
N MET A 142 0.80 -5.00 4.05
CA MET A 142 -0.23 -5.87 3.43
C MET A 142 -1.03 -6.82 4.36
N GLN A 143 -0.82 -6.82 5.68
CA GLN A 143 -1.54 -7.69 6.62
C GLN A 143 -1.95 -6.94 7.90
N VAL A 144 -3.23 -7.00 8.23
CA VAL A 144 -3.77 -6.50 9.50
C VAL A 144 -4.04 -7.68 10.42
N ARG A 145 -3.48 -7.65 11.63
CA ARG A 145 -3.68 -8.69 12.63
C ARG A 145 -3.86 -8.10 14.02
N VAL A 146 -4.38 -8.90 14.94
CA VAL A 146 -4.54 -8.52 16.33
C VAL A 146 -3.49 -9.24 17.17
N ILE A 147 -2.61 -8.51 17.83
CA ILE A 147 -1.74 -9.06 18.88
C ILE A 147 -2.57 -9.18 20.15
N ARG A 148 -2.73 -10.41 20.64
CA ARG A 148 -3.31 -10.69 21.95
C ARG A 148 -2.16 -10.91 22.94
N HIS A 149 -1.91 -9.94 23.78
CA HIS A 149 -0.98 -10.08 24.89
C HIS A 149 -1.65 -10.79 26.05
N ILE A 150 -1.12 -11.97 26.41
CA ILE A 150 -1.60 -12.79 27.53
C ILE A 150 -0.57 -12.67 28.65
N ARG A 151 -0.94 -12.03 29.76
CA ARG A 151 -0.08 -11.90 30.94
C ARG A 151 -0.50 -12.94 31.95
N LYS A 152 0.42 -13.83 32.30
CA LYS A 152 0.16 -14.87 33.31
C LYS A 152 0.28 -14.27 34.71
N THR A 153 -0.68 -14.57 35.57
CA THR A 153 -0.64 -14.25 36.99
C THR A 153 -0.23 -15.49 37.77
N TYR A 154 0.74 -15.35 38.66
CA TYR A 154 1.32 -16.44 39.42
C TYR A 154 1.10 -16.21 40.91
N ALA A 155 0.75 -17.25 41.66
CA ALA A 155 0.83 -17.19 43.12
C ALA A 155 1.32 -18.49 43.73
N CYS A 156 1.76 -18.39 44.98
CA CYS A 156 2.23 -19.52 45.75
C CYS A 156 1.09 -20.08 46.61
N LYS A 157 0.76 -21.37 46.43
CA LYS A 157 -0.28 -22.04 47.23
C LYS A 157 0.13 -22.31 48.68
N ALA A 158 1.44 -22.32 48.98
CA ALA A 158 1.96 -22.72 50.28
C ALA A 158 2.00 -21.59 51.31
N CYS A 159 2.13 -20.33 50.88
CA CYS A 159 2.41 -19.22 51.79
C CYS A 159 1.50 -17.97 51.56
N GLU A 160 0.32 -18.17 50.97
CA GLU A 160 -0.75 -17.15 50.75
C GLU A 160 -0.27 -15.76 50.29
N THR A 161 0.85 -15.70 49.58
CA THR A 161 1.44 -14.45 49.12
C THR A 161 0.61 -13.87 47.98
N ALA A 162 0.48 -12.55 47.93
CA ALA A 162 -0.29 -11.86 46.89
C ALA A 162 0.16 -12.30 45.48
N PRO A 163 -0.78 -12.55 44.55
CA PRO A 163 -0.45 -12.93 43.18
C PRO A 163 0.41 -11.87 42.48
N VAL A 164 1.40 -12.31 41.73
CA VAL A 164 2.27 -11.45 40.92
C VAL A 164 1.95 -11.68 39.45
N THR A 165 1.67 -10.60 38.73
CA THR A 165 1.35 -10.60 37.31
C THR A 165 2.60 -10.29 36.50
N ALA A 166 2.81 -11.01 35.39
CA ALA A 166 3.91 -10.70 34.48
C ALA A 166 3.83 -9.25 33.96
N ASP A 167 4.99 -8.63 33.77
CA ASP A 167 5.07 -7.24 33.33
C ASP A 167 4.41 -7.02 31.96
N LYS A 168 3.82 -5.84 31.81
CA LYS A 168 3.28 -5.40 30.53
C LYS A 168 4.42 -4.95 29.62
N PRO A 169 4.39 -5.26 28.31
CA PRO A 169 5.32 -4.63 27.38
C PRO A 169 5.14 -3.11 27.40
N ALA A 170 6.25 -2.37 27.33
CA ALA A 170 6.21 -0.92 27.27
C ALA A 170 5.44 -0.46 26.02
N GLN A 171 4.45 0.42 26.22
CA GLN A 171 3.62 0.96 25.13
C GLN A 171 3.83 2.46 25.03
N LEU A 172 3.85 2.98 23.80
CA LEU A 172 4.00 4.42 23.56
C LEU A 172 2.80 5.21 24.09
N ILE A 173 1.59 4.66 23.93
CA ILE A 173 0.35 5.23 24.44
C ILE A 173 -0.34 4.18 25.31
N GLU A 174 -0.49 4.49 26.59
CA GLU A 174 -1.11 3.58 27.54
C GLU A 174 -2.57 3.25 27.18
N LYS A 175 -2.92 1.96 27.24
CA LYS A 175 -4.26 1.42 26.95
C LYS A 175 -4.76 1.73 25.53
N SER A 176 -3.84 1.99 24.59
CA SER A 176 -4.17 2.15 23.19
C SER A 176 -4.37 0.80 22.50
N LEU A 177 -5.32 0.76 21.56
CA LEU A 177 -5.49 -0.37 20.64
C LEU A 177 -4.43 -0.35 19.53
N ALA A 178 -3.73 0.76 19.31
CA ALA A 178 -2.72 0.86 18.26
C ALA A 178 -1.38 0.29 18.76
N SER A 179 -0.83 -0.69 18.03
CA SER A 179 0.56 -1.12 18.24
C SER A 179 1.55 -0.05 17.75
N PRO A 180 2.83 -0.14 18.14
CA PRO A 180 3.88 0.73 17.61
C PRO A 180 3.93 0.76 16.07
N SER A 181 3.69 -0.36 15.40
CA SER A 181 3.66 -0.46 13.94
C SER A 181 2.53 0.36 13.32
N VAL A 182 1.35 0.35 13.95
CA VAL A 182 0.20 1.17 13.49
C VAL A 182 0.51 2.65 13.64
N LEU A 183 1.07 3.04 14.79
CA LEU A 183 1.45 4.43 15.03
C LEU A 183 2.53 4.89 14.04
N ALA A 184 3.53 4.07 13.78
CA ALA A 184 4.56 4.36 12.79
C ALA A 184 3.95 4.56 11.40
N MET A 185 3.07 3.66 10.96
CA MET A 185 2.40 3.79 9.67
C MET A 185 1.55 5.05 9.57
N LEU A 186 0.75 5.36 10.61
CA LEU A 186 -0.07 6.58 10.63
C LEU A 186 0.78 7.85 10.54
N LEU A 187 1.93 7.88 11.22
CA LEU A 187 2.85 9.01 11.15
C LEU A 187 3.43 9.15 9.74
N THR A 188 3.93 8.07 9.14
CA THR A 188 4.47 8.10 7.78
C THR A 188 3.40 8.50 6.77
N THR A 189 2.21 7.89 6.82
CA THR A 189 1.12 8.20 5.90
C THR A 189 0.62 9.64 6.04
N LYS A 190 0.58 10.19 7.26
CA LYS A 190 0.13 11.56 7.48
C LYS A 190 1.19 12.59 7.05
N TYR A 191 2.45 12.37 7.45
CA TYR A 191 3.48 13.41 7.39
C TYR A 191 4.43 13.26 6.20
N ALA A 192 4.58 12.07 5.63
CA ALA A 192 5.36 11.85 4.41
C ALA A 192 4.41 11.69 3.21
N ASP A 193 3.64 10.59 3.17
CA ASP A 193 2.80 10.26 2.01
C ASP A 193 1.66 11.28 1.82
N GLY A 194 1.19 11.88 2.92
CA GLY A 194 0.14 12.89 2.89
C GLY A 194 0.56 14.14 2.11
N ILE A 195 1.81 14.60 2.28
CA ILE A 195 2.36 15.73 1.51
C ILE A 195 2.47 15.35 0.04
N GLU A 196 3.01 14.17 -0.25
CA GLU A 196 3.20 13.70 -1.64
C GLU A 196 1.86 13.48 -2.36
N ARG A 197 0.84 13.04 -1.64
CA ARG A 197 -0.52 12.89 -2.18
C ARG A 197 -1.13 14.23 -2.58
N ASP A 198 -0.91 15.28 -1.80
CA ASP A 198 -1.38 16.63 -2.16
C ASP A 198 -0.66 17.15 -3.42
N LEU A 199 0.56 16.67 -3.70
CA LEU A 199 1.43 17.09 -4.81
C LEU A 199 1.37 16.16 -6.03
N LYS A 200 0.32 15.34 -6.13
CA LYS A 200 0.17 14.34 -7.20
C LYS A 200 0.17 14.98 -8.59
N ASP A 201 -0.57 16.08 -8.74
CA ASP A 201 -0.74 16.77 -10.02
C ASP A 201 0.17 18.00 -10.17
N ALA A 202 1.02 18.27 -9.17
CA ALA A 202 1.99 19.35 -9.19
C ALA A 202 3.14 19.06 -10.17
N ASP A 203 3.68 20.12 -10.77
CA ASP A 203 4.89 20.01 -11.59
C ASP A 203 6.15 19.78 -10.74
N HIS A 204 7.30 19.54 -11.38
CA HIS A 204 8.55 19.25 -10.66
C HIS A 204 9.08 20.44 -9.84
N ASN A 205 8.83 21.67 -10.25
CA ASN A 205 9.32 22.85 -9.54
C ASN A 205 8.43 23.14 -8.34
N GLU A 206 7.12 23.12 -8.54
CA GLU A 206 6.12 23.27 -7.47
C GLU A 206 6.30 22.17 -6.41
N ARG A 207 6.49 20.92 -6.82
CA ARG A 207 6.74 19.82 -5.88
C ARG A 207 8.00 20.06 -5.06
N LEU A 208 9.08 20.55 -5.67
CA LEU A 208 10.31 20.87 -4.97
C LEU A 208 10.09 22.00 -3.94
N ASP A 209 9.44 23.10 -4.35
CA ASP A 209 9.18 24.23 -3.47
C ASP A 209 8.34 23.82 -2.25
N VAL A 210 7.30 23.02 -2.47
CA VAL A 210 6.45 22.53 -1.37
C VAL A 210 7.21 21.54 -0.48
N ARG A 211 8.07 20.68 -1.04
CA ARG A 211 8.94 19.80 -0.23
C ARG A 211 9.89 20.59 0.65
N GLN A 212 10.48 21.68 0.14
CA GLN A 212 11.33 22.57 0.92
C GLN A 212 10.56 23.27 2.05
N GLN A 213 9.29 23.60 1.83
CA GLN A 213 8.46 24.26 2.85
C GLN A 213 7.88 23.30 3.89
N ARG A 214 7.42 22.10 3.48
CA ARG A 214 6.68 21.15 4.34
C ARG A 214 7.50 19.95 4.78
N SER A 215 8.25 19.33 3.87
CA SER A 215 8.97 18.08 4.14
C SER A 215 10.34 18.31 4.79
N GLN A 216 11.10 19.30 4.33
CA GLN A 216 12.43 19.62 4.85
C GLN A 216 12.42 19.89 6.38
N PRO A 217 11.50 20.70 6.95
CA PRO A 217 11.49 20.94 8.39
C PRO A 217 11.21 19.68 9.22
N LEU A 218 10.45 18.72 8.68
CA LEU A 218 10.18 17.44 9.35
C LEU A 218 11.41 16.54 9.32
N ILE A 219 12.12 16.51 8.18
CA ILE A 219 13.38 15.78 8.03
C ILE A 219 14.46 16.36 8.95
N ASP A 220 14.54 17.67 9.08
CA ASP A 220 15.49 18.33 9.98
C ASP A 220 15.20 18.02 11.45
N GLN A 221 13.92 18.03 11.85
CA GLN A 221 13.51 17.62 13.20
C GLN A 221 13.87 16.16 13.47
N LEU A 222 13.63 15.27 12.49
CA LEU A 222 14.00 13.87 12.59
C LEU A 222 15.52 13.70 12.69
N LYS A 223 16.30 14.49 11.95
CA LYS A 223 17.77 14.44 12.00
C LYS A 223 18.30 14.88 13.35
N ALA A 224 17.80 16.00 13.86
CA ALA A 224 18.19 16.52 15.16
C ALA A 224 17.89 15.52 16.28
N TRP A 225 16.72 14.85 16.22
CA TRP A 225 16.39 13.77 17.13
C TRP A 225 17.34 12.57 16.98
N LEU A 226 17.59 12.14 15.74
CA LEU A 226 18.47 11.01 15.43
C LEU A 226 19.88 11.22 15.97
N ASP A 227 20.47 12.39 15.73
CA ASP A 227 21.83 12.72 16.15
C ASP A 227 21.95 12.78 17.68
N LYS A 228 20.90 13.22 18.37
CA LYS A 228 20.84 13.22 19.83
C LYS A 228 20.70 11.80 20.39
N THR A 229 19.87 10.97 19.77
CA THR A 229 19.49 9.65 20.28
C THR A 229 20.52 8.56 19.97
N GLN A 230 21.15 8.58 18.80
CA GLN A 230 22.12 7.57 18.39
C GLN A 230 23.24 7.28 19.41
N PRO A 231 23.92 8.28 20.02
CA PRO A 231 24.96 8.01 21.01
C PRO A 231 24.42 7.49 22.35
N GLN A 232 23.12 7.65 22.63
CA GLN A 232 22.51 7.28 23.92
C GLN A 232 22.01 5.83 23.94
N VAL A 233 21.89 5.19 22.77
CA VAL A 233 21.26 3.87 22.65
C VAL A 233 22.31 2.80 22.36
N ALA A 234 22.29 1.72 23.15
CA ALA A 234 23.16 0.58 22.92
C ALA A 234 22.80 -0.14 21.60
N GLY A 235 23.78 -0.30 20.71
CA GLY A 235 23.56 -0.80 19.33
C GLY A 235 22.98 -2.22 19.22
N GLN A 236 23.12 -3.06 20.24
CA GLN A 236 22.56 -4.42 20.24
C GLN A 236 21.06 -4.47 20.58
N THR A 237 20.51 -3.40 21.14
CA THR A 237 19.07 -3.31 21.44
C THR A 237 18.25 -3.16 20.15
N ALA A 238 16.98 -3.53 20.18
CA ALA A 238 16.09 -3.36 19.02
C ALA A 238 16.02 -1.88 18.56
N LEU A 239 15.96 -0.94 19.52
CA LEU A 239 16.00 0.49 19.23
C LEU A 239 17.34 0.91 18.61
N GLY A 240 18.47 0.43 19.15
CA GLY A 240 19.79 0.75 18.63
C GLY A 240 20.00 0.26 17.20
N LYS A 241 19.51 -0.95 16.88
CA LYS A 241 19.50 -1.48 15.51
C LYS A 241 18.70 -0.58 14.57
N ALA A 242 17.49 -0.16 14.97
CA ALA A 242 16.64 0.70 14.17
C ALA A 242 17.27 2.10 13.93
N VAL A 243 17.80 2.72 14.99
CA VAL A 243 18.46 4.02 14.93
C VAL A 243 19.70 3.99 14.02
N ASN A 244 20.55 2.96 14.17
CA ASN A 244 21.73 2.80 13.31
C ASN A 244 21.36 2.50 11.86
N TYR A 245 20.29 1.74 11.62
CA TYR A 245 19.78 1.50 10.28
C TYR A 245 19.30 2.81 9.62
N LEU A 246 18.55 3.64 10.34
CA LEU A 246 18.12 4.96 9.85
C LEU A 246 19.32 5.86 9.55
N ALA A 247 20.29 5.95 10.46
CA ALA A 247 21.50 6.76 10.28
C ALA A 247 22.33 6.30 9.07
N GLY A 248 22.54 5.00 8.90
CA GLY A 248 23.29 4.45 7.76
C GLY A 248 22.61 4.67 6.41
N ASN A 249 21.29 4.84 6.37
CA ASN A 249 20.52 5.10 5.16
C ASN A 249 20.13 6.58 4.98
N TRP A 250 20.59 7.47 5.86
CA TRP A 250 20.15 8.88 5.90
C TRP A 250 20.34 9.60 4.56
N SER A 251 21.51 9.45 3.95
CA SER A 251 21.83 10.07 2.66
C SER A 251 20.90 9.64 1.53
N ARG A 252 20.32 8.43 1.60
CA ARG A 252 19.35 7.91 0.63
C ARG A 252 17.95 8.43 0.94
N LEU A 253 17.57 8.45 2.22
CA LEU A 253 16.26 8.90 2.67
C LEU A 253 15.95 10.34 2.26
N VAL A 254 16.94 11.24 2.36
CA VAL A 254 16.73 12.67 2.06
C VAL A 254 16.82 13.01 0.57
N ARG A 255 17.09 12.04 -0.31
CA ARG A 255 17.26 12.33 -1.74
C ARG A 255 16.01 12.93 -2.38
N TYR A 256 14.83 12.46 -2.01
CA TYR A 256 13.59 12.86 -2.69
C TYR A 256 13.28 14.35 -2.50
N ILE A 257 13.70 14.98 -1.40
CA ILE A 257 13.47 16.41 -1.17
C ILE A 257 14.42 17.32 -1.95
N GLU A 258 15.46 16.77 -2.58
CA GLU A 258 16.43 17.54 -3.37
C GLU A 258 15.96 17.81 -4.80
N GLY A 259 14.94 17.10 -5.30
CA GLY A 259 14.42 17.31 -6.65
C GLY A 259 12.98 16.82 -6.79
N GLY A 260 12.09 17.65 -7.36
CA GLY A 260 10.67 17.30 -7.48
C GLY A 260 10.36 16.17 -8.47
N HIS A 261 11.29 15.79 -9.35
CA HIS A 261 11.16 14.62 -10.21
C HIS A 261 11.46 13.31 -9.47
N LEU A 262 12.09 13.37 -8.30
CA LEU A 262 12.46 12.19 -7.52
C LEU A 262 11.23 11.68 -6.74
N PRO A 263 10.85 10.40 -6.90
CA PRO A 263 9.80 9.80 -6.08
C PRO A 263 10.30 9.56 -4.65
N ILE A 264 9.37 9.57 -3.69
CA ILE A 264 9.66 9.24 -2.29
C ILE A 264 9.93 7.74 -2.09
N ASP A 265 9.34 6.90 -2.93
CA ASP A 265 9.45 5.45 -2.88
C ASP A 265 10.14 4.86 -4.12
N ASN A 266 10.55 3.60 -4.01
CA ASN A 266 11.20 2.85 -5.09
C ASN A 266 10.21 2.00 -5.90
N ASN A 267 8.89 2.17 -5.73
CA ASN A 267 7.88 1.27 -6.30
C ASN A 267 7.97 1.20 -7.83
N ARG A 268 8.30 2.31 -8.50
CA ARG A 268 8.51 2.34 -9.94
C ARG A 268 9.64 1.39 -10.37
N ALA A 269 10.77 1.41 -9.68
CA ALA A 269 11.89 0.52 -9.96
C ALA A 269 11.55 -0.94 -9.63
N GLU A 270 10.88 -1.19 -8.50
CA GLU A 270 10.41 -2.53 -8.12
C GLU A 270 9.42 -3.12 -9.14
N ASN A 271 8.48 -2.31 -9.62
CA ASN A 271 7.52 -2.71 -10.64
C ASN A 271 8.21 -3.00 -11.99
N ALA A 272 9.22 -2.21 -12.37
CA ALA A 272 9.98 -2.43 -13.59
C ALA A 272 10.81 -3.73 -13.54
N ILE A 273 11.40 -4.06 -12.39
CA ILE A 273 12.21 -5.29 -12.24
C ILE A 273 11.36 -6.54 -11.96
N ARG A 274 10.12 -6.40 -11.47
CA ARG A 274 9.26 -7.53 -11.09
C ARG A 274 9.05 -8.56 -12.22
N PRO A 275 8.75 -8.18 -13.48
CA PRO A 275 8.65 -9.13 -14.60
C PRO A 275 9.92 -9.97 -14.80
N PHE A 276 11.10 -9.36 -14.67
CA PHE A 276 12.39 -10.05 -14.74
C PHE A 276 12.55 -11.05 -13.60
N VAL A 277 12.24 -10.64 -12.36
CA VAL A 277 12.37 -11.49 -11.16
C VAL A 277 11.43 -12.69 -11.20
N ILE A 278 10.23 -12.53 -11.79
CA ILE A 278 9.28 -13.63 -12.00
C ILE A 278 9.76 -14.51 -13.16
N GLY A 279 10.15 -13.90 -14.29
CA GLY A 279 10.57 -14.60 -15.50
C GLY A 279 11.81 -15.47 -15.33
N ARG A 280 12.83 -14.99 -14.59
CA ARG A 280 14.09 -15.73 -14.38
C ARG A 280 13.92 -17.10 -13.73
N LYS A 281 12.81 -17.33 -13.00
CA LYS A 281 12.50 -18.66 -12.44
C LYS A 281 12.13 -19.68 -13.52
N ASN A 282 11.70 -19.21 -14.69
CA ASN A 282 11.23 -20.02 -15.81
C ASN A 282 12.22 -20.04 -17.00
N TRP A 283 13.32 -19.29 -16.93
CA TRP A 283 14.32 -19.26 -18.01
C TRP A 283 15.34 -20.38 -17.80
N LEU A 284 15.44 -21.30 -18.77
CA LEU A 284 16.54 -22.25 -18.80
C LEU A 284 17.87 -21.48 -18.96
N PHE A 285 18.91 -21.90 -18.23
CA PHE A 285 20.28 -21.37 -18.32
C PHE A 285 20.53 -19.97 -17.70
N SER A 286 19.68 -19.52 -16.77
CA SER A 286 19.92 -18.31 -15.94
C SER A 286 20.67 -18.61 -14.61
N ASP A 287 21.62 -19.53 -14.63
CA ASP A 287 22.35 -20.03 -13.45
C ASP A 287 23.79 -19.53 -13.32
N THR A 288 24.33 -18.84 -14.34
CA THR A 288 25.71 -18.32 -14.33
C THR A 288 25.77 -16.82 -14.04
N PRO A 289 26.82 -16.34 -13.31
CA PRO A 289 27.04 -14.90 -13.11
C PRO A 289 27.18 -14.13 -14.42
N LYS A 290 27.81 -14.72 -15.45
CA LYS A 290 27.95 -14.10 -16.78
C LYS A 290 26.60 -13.91 -17.46
N GLY A 291 25.71 -14.92 -17.40
CA GLY A 291 24.36 -14.82 -17.94
C GLY A 291 23.52 -13.77 -17.21
N ALA A 292 23.67 -13.66 -15.89
CA ALA A 292 23.01 -12.62 -15.10
C ALA A 292 23.47 -11.21 -15.50
N THR A 293 24.77 -10.99 -15.67
CA THR A 293 25.33 -9.69 -16.12
C THR A 293 24.84 -9.33 -17.52
N ALA A 294 24.92 -10.26 -18.47
CA ALA A 294 24.46 -10.01 -19.84
C ALA A 294 22.97 -9.68 -19.89
N SER A 295 22.16 -10.42 -19.13
CA SER A 295 20.72 -10.15 -19.00
C SER A 295 20.47 -8.77 -18.39
N ALA A 296 21.13 -8.42 -17.29
CA ALA A 296 20.98 -7.13 -16.64
C ALA A 296 21.32 -5.95 -17.57
N GLN A 297 22.34 -6.09 -18.43
CA GLN A 297 22.68 -5.09 -19.44
C GLN A 297 21.55 -4.91 -20.47
N ILE A 298 21.07 -6.01 -21.06
CA ILE A 298 20.01 -5.98 -22.07
C ILE A 298 18.71 -5.41 -21.49
N TYR A 299 18.29 -5.86 -20.31
CA TYR A 299 17.08 -5.36 -19.66
C TYR A 299 17.22 -3.88 -19.28
N SER A 300 18.38 -3.45 -18.78
CA SER A 300 18.65 -2.02 -18.53
C SER A 300 18.44 -1.19 -19.79
N LEU A 301 18.96 -1.63 -20.95
CA LEU A 301 18.79 -0.94 -22.22
C LEU A 301 17.31 -0.87 -22.64
N ILE A 302 16.58 -1.98 -22.52
CA ILE A 302 15.15 -2.06 -22.86
C ILE A 302 14.32 -1.12 -21.97
N GLU A 303 14.55 -1.15 -20.65
CA GLU A 303 13.82 -0.29 -19.70
C GLU A 303 14.16 1.19 -19.92
N THR A 304 15.40 1.50 -20.28
CA THR A 304 15.81 2.87 -20.65
C THR A 304 15.08 3.32 -21.93
N ALA A 305 14.96 2.47 -22.95
CA ALA A 305 14.21 2.80 -24.16
C ALA A 305 12.72 3.07 -23.86
N LYS A 306 12.08 2.21 -23.06
CA LYS A 306 10.69 2.40 -22.61
C LYS A 306 10.50 3.69 -21.82
N ALA A 307 11.43 4.01 -20.91
CA ALA A 307 11.40 5.23 -20.13
C ALA A 307 11.47 6.49 -21.00
N ASN A 308 12.08 6.40 -22.18
CA ASN A 308 12.14 7.47 -23.20
C ASN A 308 10.98 7.40 -24.22
N GLY A 309 9.96 6.57 -23.99
CA GLY A 309 8.81 6.43 -24.89
C GLY A 309 9.14 5.76 -26.23
N GLN A 310 10.29 5.08 -26.34
CA GLN A 310 10.68 4.36 -27.55
C GLN A 310 10.16 2.91 -27.51
N GLU A 311 9.70 2.41 -28.65
CA GLU A 311 9.35 1.00 -28.80
C GLU A 311 10.65 0.16 -28.77
N PRO A 312 10.81 -0.78 -27.82
CA PRO A 312 12.09 -1.47 -27.59
C PRO A 312 12.67 -2.18 -28.81
N TYR A 313 11.84 -2.86 -29.61
CA TYR A 313 12.32 -3.62 -30.76
C TYR A 313 12.82 -2.68 -31.88
N ALA A 314 12.07 -1.63 -32.20
CA ALA A 314 12.46 -0.62 -33.16
C ALA A 314 13.73 0.10 -32.75
N TRP A 315 13.85 0.44 -31.47
CA TRP A 315 15.04 1.09 -30.93
C TRP A 315 16.28 0.18 -30.95
N LEU A 316 16.14 -1.07 -30.50
CA LEU A 316 17.24 -2.05 -30.53
C LEU A 316 17.73 -2.29 -31.96
N ARG A 317 16.82 -2.45 -32.92
CA ARG A 317 17.17 -2.61 -34.34
C ARG A 317 17.97 -1.42 -34.85
N HIS A 318 17.47 -0.21 -34.58
CA HIS A 318 18.12 1.03 -34.97
C HIS A 318 19.55 1.15 -34.43
N ILE A 319 19.73 0.83 -33.15
CA ILE A 319 21.03 0.87 -32.50
C ILE A 319 21.97 -0.21 -33.05
N LEU A 320 21.50 -1.44 -33.20
CA LEU A 320 22.32 -2.55 -33.69
C LEU A 320 22.71 -2.39 -35.18
N GLU A 321 21.91 -1.67 -35.98
CA GLU A 321 22.25 -1.33 -37.36
C GLU A 321 23.31 -0.22 -37.45
N ARG A 322 23.27 0.76 -36.53
CA ARG A 322 24.13 1.96 -36.59
C ARG A 322 25.42 1.86 -35.78
N LEU A 323 25.41 1.15 -34.66
CA LEU A 323 26.59 0.95 -33.81
C LEU A 323 27.81 0.42 -34.59
N PRO A 324 27.69 -0.57 -35.50
CA PRO A 324 28.84 -1.07 -36.24
C PRO A 324 29.44 -0.04 -37.21
N THR A 325 28.67 0.99 -37.58
CA THR A 325 29.11 2.07 -38.48
C THR A 325 29.68 3.27 -37.73
N ALA A 326 29.58 3.31 -36.41
CA ALA A 326 30.07 4.40 -35.58
C ALA A 326 31.59 4.31 -35.38
N SER A 327 32.29 5.40 -35.66
CA SER A 327 33.77 5.46 -35.58
C SER A 327 34.29 6.56 -34.66
N SER A 328 33.42 7.50 -34.29
CA SER A 328 33.68 8.62 -33.38
C SER A 328 32.71 8.62 -32.20
N VAL A 329 33.05 9.33 -31.11
CA VAL A 329 32.19 9.47 -29.93
C VAL A 329 30.87 10.15 -30.31
N GLU A 330 30.94 11.12 -31.22
CA GLU A 330 29.81 11.85 -31.76
C GLU A 330 28.85 10.93 -32.55
N ASP A 331 29.36 9.92 -33.25
CA ASP A 331 28.52 8.92 -33.93
C ASP A 331 27.74 8.06 -32.92
N TYR A 332 28.37 7.69 -31.80
CA TYR A 332 27.72 6.94 -30.72
C TYR A 332 26.64 7.78 -30.01
N GLU A 333 26.94 9.06 -29.75
CA GLU A 333 25.97 9.99 -29.19
C GLU A 333 24.80 10.23 -30.14
N ALA A 334 25.05 10.45 -31.43
CA ALA A 334 24.00 10.62 -32.44
C ALA A 334 23.09 9.37 -32.58
N ALA A 335 23.68 8.17 -32.49
CA ALA A 335 22.92 6.92 -32.50
C ALA A 335 22.06 6.72 -31.23
N THR A 336 22.46 7.31 -30.11
CA THR A 336 21.80 7.17 -28.80
C THR A 336 21.00 8.41 -28.37
N HIS A 337 21.04 9.50 -29.13
CA HIS A 337 20.44 10.81 -28.82
C HIS A 337 18.94 10.73 -28.49
N ARG A 338 18.20 9.77 -29.08
CA ARG A 338 16.77 9.54 -28.80
C ARG A 338 16.49 8.98 -27.39
N VAL A 339 17.51 8.55 -26.67
CA VAL A 339 17.43 7.97 -25.32
C VAL A 339 18.20 8.79 -24.28
N GLN A 340 19.08 9.69 -24.71
CA GLN A 340 19.80 10.61 -23.82
C GLN A 340 18.89 11.66 -23.17
N GLN A 341 17.69 11.94 -23.71
CA GLN A 341 16.78 12.95 -23.15
C GLN A 341 16.20 12.60 -21.77
N ALA A 342 16.20 11.32 -21.35
CA ALA A 342 15.77 10.92 -20.00
C ALA A 342 16.88 10.36 -19.10
N ILE A 343 18.13 10.26 -19.57
CA ILE A 343 19.26 9.80 -18.73
C ILE A 343 19.83 10.93 -17.86
N ALA A 344 19.45 12.19 -18.12
CA ALA A 344 19.71 13.32 -17.22
C ALA A 344 18.76 13.37 -15.99
N LEU A 345 18.33 12.19 -15.50
CA LEU A 345 17.53 11.98 -14.29
C LEU A 345 18.43 11.60 -13.10
#